data_AF-A0A3E0KYG4-F1
#
_entry.id   AF-A0A3E0KYG4-F1
#
_cell.length_a   1.000
_cell.length_b   1.000
_cell.length_c   1.000
_cell.angle_alpha   90.00
_cell.angle_beta   90.00
_cell.angle_gamma   90.00
#
_symmetry.space_group_name_H-M   'P 1'
#
loop_
_entity.id
_entity.type
_entity.pdbx_description
1 polymer ?
#
loop_
_entity_poly.entity_id
_entity_poly.type
_entity_poly.pdbx_seq_one_letter_code
_entity_poly.pdbx_strand_id
1 'polypeptide(L)' 'MECLCCKGQMKRGTAPFAIDRNGYHLSWDAVPAWVCEQCGEVLFEAREVNLIQETLSILDRETAVLVEQALS' A
#
# COMPACT_ATOMS: atom_id res chain seq x y z
N MET A 1 15.88 -11.39 5.47
CA MET A 1 15.89 -9.97 5.85
C MET A 1 15.58 -9.90 7.35
N GLU A 2 16.17 -8.97 8.09
CA GLU A 2 15.89 -8.79 9.52
C GLU A 2 14.79 -7.74 9.73
N CYS A 3 13.86 -8.00 10.64
CA CYS A 3 12.79 -7.07 10.99
C CYS A 3 13.35 -5.82 11.67
N LEU A 4 12.98 -4.64 11.16
CA LEU A 4 13.42 -3.36 11.70
C LEU A 4 12.84 -3.07 13.10
N CYS A 5 11.68 -3.64 13.43
CA CYS A 5 10.99 -3.46 14.71
C CYS A 5 11.52 -4.40 15.81
N CYS A 6 11.52 -5.71 15.58
CA CYS A 6 11.79 -6.71 16.63
C CYS A 6 13.07 -7.53 16.45
N LYS A 7 13.84 -7.29 15.38
CA LYS A 7 15.04 -8.08 15.00
C LYS A 7 14.79 -9.54 14.65
N GLY A 8 13.51 -9.95 14.52
CA GLY A 8 13.13 -11.28 14.07
C GLY A 8 13.39 -11.52 12.58
N GLN A 9 13.40 -12.80 12.18
CA GLN A 9 13.55 -13.19 10.78
C GLN A 9 12.30 -12.79 9.97
N MET A 10 12.53 -12.29 8.75
CA MET A 10 11.47 -12.00 7.80
C MET A 10 11.47 -12.99 6.64
N LYS A 11 10.26 -13.32 6.18
CA LYS A 11 10.01 -14.24 5.06
C LYS A 11 9.24 -13.55 3.94
N ARG A 12 9.47 -14.00 2.71
CA ARG A 12 8.66 -13.58 1.56
C ARG A 12 7.23 -14.07 1.72
N GLY A 13 6.28 -13.17 1.53
CA GLY A 13 4.86 -13.44 1.57
C GLY A 13 4.08 -12.36 0.86
N THR A 14 2.83 -12.18 1.28
CA THR A 14 1.99 -11.06 0.85
C THR A 14 1.35 -10.42 2.07
N ALA A 15 0.96 -9.17 1.93
CA ALA A 15 0.23 -8.43 2.96
C ALA A 15 -0.83 -7.54 2.31
N PRO A 16 -1.94 -7.26 3.03
CA PRO A 16 -2.92 -6.32 2.55
C PRO A 16 -2.34 -4.90 2.58
N PHE A 17 -2.77 -4.08 1.62
CA PHE A 17 -2.56 -2.63 1.62
C PHE A 17 -3.90 -1.96 1.42
N ALA A 18 -4.26 -1.03 2.29
CA ALA A 18 -5.47 -0.25 2.17
C ALA A 18 -5.18 1.23 2.43
N ILE A 19 -5.88 2.11 1.71
CA ILE A 19 -5.83 3.54 1.92
C ILE A 19 -7.19 4.16 1.64
N ASP A 20 -7.55 5.12 2.48
CA ASP A 20 -8.72 5.97 2.34
C ASP A 20 -8.24 7.41 2.14
N ARG A 21 -8.40 7.96 0.94
CA ARG A 21 -8.04 9.37 0.69
C ARG A 21 -8.79 9.96 -0.49
N ASN A 22 -8.90 11.29 -0.53
CA ASN A 22 -9.40 12.06 -1.66
C ASN A 22 -10.79 11.60 -2.18
N GLY A 23 -11.63 11.02 -1.31
CA GLY A 23 -12.97 10.53 -1.70
C GLY A 23 -13.01 9.12 -2.28
N TYR A 24 -11.92 8.36 -2.26
CA TYR A 24 -11.91 6.93 -2.62
C TYR A 24 -11.34 6.05 -1.51
N HIS A 25 -11.72 4.77 -1.59
CA HIS A 25 -11.21 3.67 -0.78
C HIS A 25 -10.53 2.68 -1.73
N LEU A 26 -9.25 2.38 -1.49
CA LEU A 26 -8.50 1.42 -2.28
C LEU A 26 -7.94 0.34 -1.37
N SER A 27 -8.20 -0.92 -1.72
CA SER A 27 -7.67 -2.09 -1.02
C SER A 27 -7.11 -3.11 -2.00
N TRP A 28 -5.88 -3.58 -1.73
CA TRP A 28 -5.34 -4.78 -2.32
C TRP A 28 -5.16 -5.83 -1.23
N ASP A 29 -5.69 -7.03 -1.47
CA ASP A 29 -5.69 -8.09 -0.45
C ASP A 29 -4.31 -8.72 -0.25
N ALA A 30 -3.49 -8.77 -1.30
CA ALA A 30 -2.24 -9.53 -1.31
C ALA A 30 -1.16 -8.87 -2.16
N VAL A 31 -0.45 -7.89 -1.60
CA VAL A 31 0.71 -7.25 -2.22
C VAL A 31 2.00 -7.97 -1.78
N PRO A 32 2.95 -8.27 -2.68
CA PRO A 32 4.22 -8.89 -2.31
C PRO A 32 4.98 -8.08 -1.24
N ALA A 33 5.42 -8.77 -0.19
CA ALA A 33 6.10 -8.12 0.93
C ALA A 33 7.06 -9.08 1.65
N TRP A 34 7.90 -8.49 2.51
CA TRP A 34 8.52 -9.21 3.61
C TRP A 34 7.60 -9.15 4.82
N VAL A 35 7.32 -10.31 5.42
CA VAL A 35 6.52 -10.43 6.64
C VAL A 35 7.39 -11.01 7.74
N CYS A 36 7.44 -10.35 8.89
CA CYS A 36 8.16 -10.87 10.05
C CYS A 36 7.40 -12.07 10.63
N GLU A 37 8.09 -13.20 10.78
CA GLU A 37 7.49 -14.43 11.33
C GLU A 37 7.20 -14.33 12.84
N GLN A 38 7.76 -13.32 13.53
CA GLN A 38 7.61 -13.14 14.97
C GLN A 38 6.54 -12.11 15.34
N CYS A 39 6.60 -10.89 14.79
CA CYS A 39 5.68 -9.81 15.15
C CYS A 39 4.65 -9.47 14.07
N GLY A 40 4.74 -10.06 12.87
CA GLY A 40 3.84 -9.78 11.76
C GLY A 40 4.11 -8.47 11.01
N GLU A 41 5.18 -7.73 11.36
CA GLU A 41 5.56 -6.50 10.67
C GLU A 41 5.74 -6.73 9.15
N VAL A 42 5.22 -5.80 8.35
CA VAL A 42 5.21 -5.87 6.89
C VAL A 42 6.14 -4.82 6.32
N LEU A 43 7.03 -5.23 5.40
CA LEU A 43 7.84 -4.31 4.61
C LEU A 43 7.65 -4.59 3.12
N PHE A 44 7.08 -3.61 2.41
CA PHE A 44 7.01 -3.61 0.95
C PHE A 44 8.36 -3.21 0.37
N GLU A 45 8.76 -3.83 -0.75
CA GLU A 45 9.97 -3.43 -1.43
C GLU A 45 9.75 -2.18 -2.30
N ALA A 46 10.85 -1.52 -2.67
CA ALA A 46 10.82 -0.30 -3.47
C ALA A 46 10.02 -0.46 -4.77
N ARG A 47 10.06 -1.64 -5.39
CA ARG A 47 9.27 -1.94 -6.60
C ARG A 47 7.78 -1.84 -6.34
N GLU A 48 7.27 -2.55 -5.33
CA GLU A 48 5.85 -2.52 -4.97
C GLU A 48 5.42 -1.14 -4.49
N VAL A 49 6.25 -0.45 -3.70
CA VAL A 49 6.00 0.93 -3.27
C VAL A 49 5.86 1.87 -4.48
N ASN A 50 6.76 1.78 -5.46
CA ASN A 50 6.70 2.64 -6.66
C ASN A 50 5.40 2.41 -7.46
N LEU A 51 5.02 1.14 -7.69
CA LEU A 51 3.78 0.81 -8.41
C LEU A 51 2.52 1.27 -7.67
N ILE A 52 2.51 1.14 -6.33
CA ILE A 52 1.43 1.66 -5.50
C ILE A 52 1.33 3.18 -5.67
N GLN A 53 2.44 3.91 -5.54
CA GLN A 53 2.44 5.38 -5.65
C GLN A 53 2.03 5.86 -7.04
N GLU A 54 2.51 5.21 -8.11
CA GLU A 54 2.08 5.49 -9.49
C GLU A 54 0.57 5.32 -9.65
N THR A 55 0.02 4.21 -9.14
CA THR A 55 -1.42 3.94 -9.21
C THR A 55 -2.23 4.99 -8.46
N LEU A 56 -1.80 5.33 -7.24
CA LEU A 56 -2.48 6.33 -6.43
C LEU A 56 -2.42 7.73 -7.07
N SER A 57 -1.33 8.07 -7.77
CA SER A 57 -1.23 9.37 -8.46
C SER A 57 -2.27 9.53 -9.58
N ILE A 58 -2.58 8.44 -10.28
CA ILE A 58 -3.61 8.41 -11.33
C ILE A 58 -4.99 8.54 -10.68
N LEU A 59 -5.26 7.73 -9.65
CA LEU A 59 -6.53 7.78 -8.93
C LEU A 59 -6.81 9.16 -8.33
N ASP A 60 -5.82 9.79 -7.73
CA ASP A 60 -5.97 11.15 -7.18
C ASP A 60 -6.35 12.15 -8.29
N ARG A 61 -5.68 12.09 -9.45
CA ARG A 61 -5.96 12.99 -10.57
C ARG A 61 -7.38 12.81 -11.11
N GLU A 62 -7.79 11.57 -11.38
CA GLU A 62 -9.12 11.30 -11.91
C GLU A 62 -10.21 11.59 -10.88
N THR A 63 -9.95 11.31 -9.59
CA THR A 63 -10.92 11.58 -8.52
C THR A 63 -11.12 13.07 -8.30
N ALA A 64 -10.08 13.90 -8.43
CA ALA A 64 -10.24 15.35 -8.37
C ALA A 64 -11.25 15.84 -9.41
N VAL A 65 -11.19 15.32 -10.65
CA VAL A 65 -12.16 15.66 -11.71
C VAL A 65 -13.58 15.18 -11.35
N LEU A 66 -13.71 13.96 -10.85
CA LEU A 66 -15.02 13.38 -10.48
C LEU A 66 -15.68 14.12 -9.29
N VAL A 67 -14.88 14.53 -8.31
CA VAL A 67 -15.37 15.22 -7.11
C VAL A 67 -15.67 16.70 -7.39
N GLU A 68 -14.89 17.37 -8.24
CA GLU A 68 -15.20 18.74 -8.67
C GLU A 68 -16.53 18.82 -9.42
N GLN A 69 -16.83 17.85 -10.28
CA GLN A 69 -18.12 17.76 -10.99
C GLN A 69 -19.31 17.55 -10.06
N ALA A 70 -19.11 16.97 -8.87
CA ALA A 70 -20.17 16.79 -7.89
C ALA A 70 -20.48 18.07 -7.09
N LEU A 71 -19.61 19.07 -7.15
CA LEU A 71 -19.73 20.34 -6.41
C LEU A 71 -20.19 21.52 -7.28
N SER A 72 -20.29 21.33 -8.60
CA SER A 72 -20.79 22.29 -9.59
C SER A 72 -22.26 22.05 -9.93
#